data_AF-A0A2X2SYE4-F1
#
_entry.id   AF-A0A2X2SYE4-F1
#
_cell.length_a   1.000
_cell.length_b   1.000
_cell.length_c   1.000
_cell.angle_alpha   90.00
_cell.angle_beta   90.00
_cell.angle_gamma   90.00
#
_symmetry.space_group_name_H-M   'P 1'
#
loop_
_entity.id
_entity.type
_entity.pdbx_description
1 polymer ?
#
loop_
_entity_poly.entity_id
_entity_poly.type
_entity_poly.pdbx_seq_one_letter_code
_entity_poly.pdbx_strand_id
1 'polypeptide(L)'
;MKIKTGARILALSALTTMMLSASALAKIEEGKLVIWINGDKGYNGLAEVGKKFEKDTGIKVTIEHPDKLEEKFPQVAATGDGPDIIFWAHDRFGGYAQSGLLAEITPDKAFQDKLYPFTWDACVTTANSSLTRLR
;
A
#
# COMPACT_ATOMS: atom_id res chain seq x y z
N MET A 1 -52.02 -8.66 -35.43
CA MET A 1 -50.58 -8.98 -35.63
C MET A 1 -49.89 -8.91 -34.26
N LYS A 2 -49.19 -9.98 -33.86
CA LYS A 2 -48.62 -10.19 -32.52
C LYS A 2 -47.40 -9.28 -32.29
N ILE A 3 -47.33 -8.58 -31.16
CA ILE A 3 -46.14 -7.81 -30.75
C ILE A 3 -45.76 -8.26 -29.34
N LYS A 4 -44.92 -9.29 -29.15
CA LYS A 4 -44.26 -9.60 -27.85
C LYS A 4 -43.03 -10.52 -28.03
N THR A 5 -41.88 -9.98 -28.43
CA THR A 5 -40.61 -10.74 -28.31
C THR A 5 -39.35 -9.89 -28.06
N GLY A 6 -39.37 -8.56 -28.26
CA GLY A 6 -38.15 -7.73 -28.18
C GLY A 6 -37.61 -7.43 -26.77
N ALA A 7 -38.46 -7.45 -25.73
CA ALA A 7 -38.07 -6.94 -24.41
C ALA A 7 -37.27 -7.93 -23.54
N ARG A 8 -37.21 -9.22 -23.90
CA ARG A 8 -36.56 -10.24 -23.05
C ARG A 8 -35.08 -10.47 -23.35
N ILE A 9 -34.59 -10.09 -24.52
CA ILE A 9 -33.19 -10.34 -24.92
C ILE A 9 -32.25 -9.24 -24.43
N LEU A 10 -32.75 -8.00 -24.26
CA LEU A 10 -31.95 -6.88 -23.75
C LEU A 10 -31.71 -6.91 -22.23
N ALA A 11 -32.51 -7.68 -21.48
CA ALA A 11 -32.34 -7.80 -20.02
C ALA A 11 -31.26 -8.81 -19.61
N LEU A 12 -30.85 -9.72 -20.51
CA LEU A 12 -29.92 -10.80 -20.18
C LEU A 12 -28.45 -10.42 -20.42
N SER A 13 -28.17 -9.44 -21.28
CA SER A 13 -26.81 -8.93 -21.53
C SER A 13 -26.35 -7.87 -20.54
N ALA A 14 -27.26 -7.27 -19.77
CA ALA A 14 -26.92 -6.27 -18.75
C ALA A 14 -26.47 -6.90 -17.42
N LEU A 15 -26.79 -8.18 -17.18
CA LEU A 15 -26.47 -8.85 -15.91
C LEU A 15 -25.09 -9.53 -15.92
N THR A 16 -24.56 -9.87 -17.09
CA THR A 16 -23.26 -10.55 -17.23
C THR A 16 -22.05 -9.60 -17.18
N THR A 17 -22.23 -8.31 -17.45
CA THR A 17 -21.15 -7.31 -17.32
C THR A 17 -20.87 -6.87 -15.89
N MET A 18 -21.77 -7.15 -14.93
CA MET A 18 -21.52 -6.85 -13.51
C MET A 18 -20.70 -7.92 -12.77
N MET A 19 -20.49 -9.09 -13.37
CA MET A 19 -19.78 -10.21 -12.71
C MET A 19 -18.27 -10.25 -12.96
N LEU A 20 -17.73 -9.33 -13.78
CA LEU A 20 -16.29 -9.29 -14.11
C LEU A 20 -15.57 -8.07 -13.52
N SER A 21 -16.01 -7.60 -12.34
CA SER A 21 -15.32 -6.53 -11.59
C SER A 21 -15.06 -6.90 -10.14
N ALA A 22 -14.88 -8.19 -9.86
CA ALA A 22 -14.15 -8.62 -8.67
C ALA A 22 -12.64 -8.48 -8.92
N SER A 23 -12.19 -7.26 -9.25
CA SER A 23 -10.84 -6.87 -8.87
C SER A 23 -10.82 -7.03 -7.35
N ALA A 24 -9.96 -7.88 -6.82
CA ALA A 24 -9.78 -8.03 -5.39
C ALA A 24 -9.55 -6.64 -4.79
N LEU A 25 -10.62 -6.07 -4.22
CA LEU A 25 -10.58 -4.87 -3.40
C LEU A 25 -9.88 -5.29 -2.11
N ALA A 26 -8.56 -5.22 -2.06
CA ALA A 26 -7.82 -5.21 -0.80
C ALA A 26 -7.97 -3.80 -0.21
N LYS A 27 -9.20 -3.52 0.24
CA LYS A 27 -9.47 -2.45 1.19
C LYS A 27 -8.57 -2.68 2.40
N ILE A 28 -7.81 -1.67 2.82
CA ILE A 28 -7.08 -1.69 4.10
C ILE A 28 -8.03 -2.23 5.17
N GLU A 29 -7.75 -3.43 5.69
CA GLU A 29 -8.63 -4.06 6.68
C GLU A 29 -8.23 -3.56 8.07
N GLU A 30 -9.16 -2.89 8.72
CA GLU A 30 -8.98 -2.49 10.11
C GLU A 30 -8.72 -3.73 10.99
N GLY A 31 -7.66 -3.68 11.80
CA GLY A 31 -7.27 -4.77 12.70
C GLY A 31 -6.21 -5.73 12.16
N LYS A 32 -5.67 -5.51 10.96
CA LYS A 32 -4.45 -6.18 10.48
C LYS A 32 -3.44 -5.19 9.92
N LEU A 33 -2.19 -5.65 9.78
CA LEU A 33 -1.14 -4.95 9.04
C LEU A 33 -0.64 -5.86 7.91
N VAL A 34 -0.65 -5.35 6.69
CA VAL A 34 -0.07 -5.96 5.51
C VAL A 34 1.24 -5.23 5.18
N ILE A 35 2.33 -5.98 5.08
CA ILE A 35 3.66 -5.44 4.79
C ILE A 35 4.18 -6.07 3.50
N TRP A 36 4.56 -5.24 2.55
CA TRP A 36 5.23 -5.67 1.33
C TRP A 36 6.74 -5.51 1.45
N ILE A 37 7.48 -6.57 1.14
CA ILE A 37 8.94 -6.59 1.12
C ILE A 37 9.42 -7.48 -0.02
N ASN A 38 10.55 -7.13 -0.65
CA ASN A 38 11.05 -7.94 -1.76
C ASN A 38 11.48 -9.34 -1.30
N GLY A 39 11.31 -10.35 -2.18
CA GLY A 39 11.64 -11.75 -1.87
C GLY A 39 13.13 -12.03 -1.63
N ASP A 40 14.01 -11.11 -2.05
CA ASP A 40 15.46 -11.20 -1.81
C ASP A 40 15.90 -10.64 -0.44
N LYS A 41 14.95 -10.18 0.39
CA LYS A 41 15.19 -9.67 1.75
C LYS A 41 14.77 -10.69 2.81
N GLY A 42 15.12 -10.43 4.06
CA GLY A 42 14.84 -11.30 5.21
C GLY A 42 13.38 -11.31 5.68
N TYR A 43 12.42 -11.60 4.78
CA TYR A 43 10.98 -11.60 5.10
C TYR A 43 10.61 -12.61 6.19
N ASN A 44 11.33 -13.73 6.33
CA ASN A 44 11.14 -14.67 7.43
C ASN A 44 11.48 -14.06 8.80
N GLY A 45 12.57 -13.28 8.88
CA GLY A 45 12.92 -12.57 10.11
C GLY A 45 11.90 -11.49 10.45
N LEU A 46 11.40 -10.78 9.44
CA LEU A 46 10.32 -9.80 9.60
C LEU A 46 9.03 -10.47 10.07
N ALA A 47 8.70 -11.67 9.58
CA ALA A 47 7.54 -12.43 10.03
C ALA A 47 7.63 -12.81 11.52
N GLU A 48 8.81 -13.13 12.05
CA GLU A 48 9.00 -13.36 13.49
C GLU A 48 8.77 -12.10 14.33
N VAL A 49 9.20 -10.94 13.84
CA VAL A 49 8.88 -9.64 14.46
C VAL A 49 7.37 -9.39 14.41
N GLY A 50 6.71 -9.73 13.30
CA GLY A 50 5.26 -9.67 13.15
C GLY A 50 4.52 -10.54 14.16
N LYS A 51 4.96 -11.79 14.40
CA LYS A 51 4.40 -12.67 15.43
C LYS A 51 4.56 -12.08 16.84
N LYS A 52 5.70 -11.46 17.13
CA LYS A 52 5.90 -10.77 18.41
C LYS A 52 4.92 -9.61 18.55
N PHE A 53 4.76 -8.80 17.52
CA PHE A 53 3.81 -7.69 17.52
C PHE A 53 2.37 -8.17 17.70
N GLU A 54 1.96 -9.24 17.02
CA GLU A 54 0.64 -9.87 17.16
C GLU A 54 0.42 -10.40 18.58
N LYS A 55 1.43 -11.04 19.19
CA LYS A 55 1.34 -11.51 20.59
C LYS A 55 1.14 -10.35 21.57
N ASP A 56 1.80 -9.22 21.35
CA ASP A 56 1.78 -8.08 22.27
C ASP A 56 0.53 -7.21 22.09
N THR A 57 -0.03 -7.14 20.88
CA THR A 57 -1.10 -6.18 20.53
C THR A 57 -2.41 -6.84 20.13
N GLY A 58 -2.40 -8.12 19.76
CA GLY A 58 -3.52 -8.81 19.12
C GLY A 58 -3.74 -8.46 17.64
N ILE A 59 -2.90 -7.60 17.05
CA ILE A 59 -3.02 -7.19 15.64
C ILE A 59 -2.25 -8.17 14.75
N LYS A 60 -2.94 -8.77 13.79
CA LYS A 60 -2.33 -9.71 12.85
C LYS A 60 -1.40 -9.01 11.87
N VAL A 61 -0.19 -9.55 11.67
CA VAL A 61 0.77 -9.04 10.69
C VAL A 61 0.95 -10.04 9.55
N THR A 62 0.70 -9.61 8.32
CA THR A 62 0.87 -10.40 7.09
C THR A 62 2.07 -9.83 6.32
N ILE A 63 3.06 -10.68 6.03
CA ILE A 63 4.21 -10.32 5.20
C ILE A 63 4.00 -10.93 3.82
N GLU A 64 4.01 -10.09 2.80
CA GLU A 64 3.87 -10.50 1.39
C GLU A 64 5.07 -10.02 0.59
N HIS A 65 5.40 -10.76 -0.46
CA HIS A 65 6.49 -10.43 -1.37
C HIS A 65 6.04 -10.54 -2.84
N PRO A 66 5.14 -9.65 -3.31
CA PRO A 66 4.68 -9.69 -4.69
C PRO A 66 5.84 -9.48 -5.67
N ASP A 67 5.81 -10.18 -6.81
CA ASP A 67 6.74 -9.88 -7.90
C ASP A 67 6.56 -8.43 -8.37
N LYS A 68 7.66 -7.72 -8.60
CA LYS A 68 7.67 -6.32 -9.05
C LYS A 68 6.81 -5.40 -8.17
N LEU A 69 6.89 -5.56 -6.84
CA LEU A 69 6.09 -4.79 -5.90
C LEU A 69 6.26 -3.27 -6.06
N GLU A 70 7.41 -2.82 -6.55
CA GLU A 70 7.73 -1.41 -6.79
C GLU A 70 6.97 -0.81 -7.99
N GLU A 71 6.59 -1.66 -8.95
CA GLU A 71 5.72 -1.28 -10.07
C GLU A 71 4.24 -1.40 -9.69
N LYS A 72 3.89 -2.39 -8.85
CA LYS A 72 2.51 -2.66 -8.43
C LYS A 72 2.00 -1.69 -7.38
N PHE A 73 2.83 -1.32 -6.39
CA PHE A 73 2.46 -0.42 -5.30
C PHE A 73 1.78 0.86 -5.79
N PRO A 74 2.35 1.65 -6.73
CA PRO A 74 1.70 2.87 -7.18
C PRO A 74 0.37 2.63 -7.89
N GLN A 75 0.15 1.45 -8.48
CA GLN A 75 -1.10 1.11 -9.16
C GLN A 75 -2.22 0.83 -8.15
N VAL A 76 -1.93 0.05 -7.11
CA VAL A 76 -2.92 -0.31 -6.08
C VAL A 76 -3.17 0.86 -5.10
N ALA A 77 -2.10 1.56 -4.71
CA ALA A 77 -2.17 2.70 -3.79
C ALA A 77 -2.97 3.87 -4.37
N ALA A 78 -2.89 4.11 -5.68
CA ALA A 78 -3.67 5.14 -6.36
C ALA A 78 -5.20 4.89 -6.25
N THR A 79 -5.62 3.66 -5.98
CA THR A 79 -7.03 3.29 -5.77
C THR A 79 -7.42 3.16 -4.30
N GLY A 80 -6.51 3.46 -3.36
CA GLY A 80 -6.73 3.29 -1.92
C GLY A 80 -6.58 1.84 -1.43
N ASP A 81 -5.95 1.00 -2.24
CA ASP A 81 -5.63 -0.40 -1.98
C ASP A 81 -4.11 -0.52 -1.72
N GLY A 82 -3.61 -1.70 -1.37
CA GLY A 82 -2.20 -2.01 -1.19
C GLY A 82 -1.81 -2.31 0.25
N PRO A 83 -0.50 -2.44 0.52
CA PRO A 83 -0.01 -2.72 1.86
C PRO A 83 -0.12 -1.49 2.77
N ASP A 84 -0.18 -1.73 4.07
CA ASP A 84 -0.02 -0.68 5.08
C ASP A 84 1.43 -0.17 5.13
N ILE A 85 2.40 -1.05 4.90
CA ILE A 85 3.83 -0.72 4.91
C ILE A 85 4.53 -1.33 3.70
N ILE A 86 5.29 -0.52 2.96
CA ILE A 86 6.14 -0.97 1.85
C ILE A 86 7.62 -0.81 2.20
N PHE A 87 8.40 -1.86 1.94
CA PHE A 87 9.85 -1.86 2.02
C PHE A 87 10.45 -1.83 0.62
N TRP A 88 11.18 -0.74 0.32
CA TRP A 88 12.00 -0.64 -0.87
C TRP A 88 13.18 0.30 -0.63
N ALA A 89 14.08 0.40 -1.61
CA ALA A 89 15.11 1.43 -1.61
C ALA A 89 14.49 2.83 -1.82
N HIS A 90 15.09 3.83 -1.18
CA HIS A 90 14.54 5.19 -1.07
C HIS A 90 14.40 5.92 -2.42
N ASP A 91 15.12 5.50 -3.46
CA ASP A 91 15.09 6.08 -4.80
C ASP A 91 13.69 6.05 -5.43
N ARG A 92 12.85 5.08 -5.08
CA ARG A 92 11.45 4.99 -5.55
C ARG A 92 10.48 5.87 -4.76
N PHE A 93 10.79 6.17 -3.50
CA PHE A 93 9.87 6.85 -2.59
C PHE A 93 9.62 8.31 -2.97
N GLY A 94 10.56 8.96 -3.66
CA GLY A 94 10.36 10.30 -4.22
C GLY A 94 9.15 10.35 -5.17
N GLY A 95 9.01 9.35 -6.06
CA GLY A 95 7.87 9.26 -6.97
C GLY A 95 6.56 8.97 -6.24
N TYR A 96 6.58 8.06 -5.26
CA TYR A 96 5.38 7.73 -4.47
C TYR A 96 4.88 8.93 -3.66
N ALA A 97 5.79 9.69 -3.04
CA ALA A 97 5.44 10.89 -2.29
C ALA A 97 4.88 11.99 -3.20
N GLN A 98 5.46 12.19 -4.39
CA GLN A 98 4.94 13.16 -5.37
C GLN A 98 3.51 12.82 -5.81
N SER A 99 3.18 11.52 -5.88
CA SER A 99 1.84 11.03 -6.19
C SER A 99 0.90 10.97 -4.98
N GLY A 100 1.33 11.40 -3.79
CA GLY A 100 0.50 11.41 -2.58
C GLY A 100 0.19 10.02 -2.01
N LEU A 101 1.03 9.02 -2.33
CA LEU A 101 0.80 7.61 -1.97
C LEU A 101 1.42 7.22 -0.63
N LEU A 102 2.18 8.12 0.00
CA LEU A 102 2.86 7.90 1.27
C LEU A 102 2.33 8.88 2.31
N ALA A 103 2.09 8.38 3.52
CA ALA A 103 1.81 9.23 4.68
C ALA A 103 3.11 9.85 5.22
N GLU A 104 3.01 11.07 5.77
CA GLU A 104 4.11 11.70 6.50
C GLU A 104 4.39 10.96 7.81
N ILE A 105 5.66 10.66 8.08
CA ILE A 105 6.10 10.10 9.37
C ILE A 105 6.65 11.21 10.28
N THR A 106 6.25 11.21 11.55
CA THR A 106 6.60 12.25 12.54
C THR A 106 7.23 11.64 13.81
N PRO A 107 8.38 10.94 13.71
CA PRO A 107 9.05 10.38 14.87
C PRO A 107 9.55 11.48 15.81
N ASP A 108 9.55 11.22 17.12
CA ASP A 108 10.14 12.14 18.09
C ASP A 108 11.68 12.22 17.93
N LYS A 109 12.27 13.27 18.52
CA LYS A 109 13.73 13.47 18.44
C LYS A 109 14.50 12.30 19.07
N ALA A 110 13.99 11.72 20.15
CA ALA A 110 14.63 10.60 20.83
C ALA A 110 14.73 9.35 19.95
N PHE A 111 13.78 9.14 19.04
CA PHE A 111 13.82 8.09 18.04
C PHE A 111 14.70 8.48 16.85
N GLN A 112 14.61 9.72 16.36
CA GLN A 112 15.46 10.20 15.26
C GLN A 112 16.95 10.08 15.57
N ASP A 113 17.35 10.39 16.80
CA ASP A 113 18.74 10.35 17.26
C ASP A 113 19.31 8.90 17.34
N LYS A 114 18.47 7.85 17.16
CA LYS A 114 18.91 6.45 17.10
C LYS A 114 19.42 6.03 15.72
N LEU A 115 19.12 6.81 14.67
CA LEU A 115 19.53 6.53 13.29
C LEU A 115 20.56 7.55 12.84
N TYR A 116 21.41 7.18 11.88
CA TYR A 116 22.40 8.11 11.34
C TYR A 116 21.68 9.25 10.57
N PRO A 117 22.09 10.53 10.75
CA PRO A 117 21.40 11.67 10.13
C PRO A 117 21.21 11.54 8.61
N PHE A 118 22.23 11.08 7.89
CA PHE A 118 22.16 10.94 6.43
C PHE A 118 21.09 9.93 5.96
N THR A 119 20.65 9.01 6.81
CA THR A 119 19.57 8.06 6.49
C THR A 119 18.20 8.72 6.53
N TRP A 120 18.02 9.74 7.37
CA TRP A 120 16.84 10.60 7.32
C TRP A 120 16.84 11.42 6.05
N ASP A 121 17.97 12.04 5.70
CA ASP A 121 18.11 12.86 4.49
C ASP A 121 17.74 12.09 3.20
N ALA A 122 18.08 10.79 3.14
CA ALA A 122 17.74 9.93 2.02
C ALA A 122 16.22 9.69 1.84
N CYS A 123 15.44 9.82 2.92
CA CYS A 123 14.00 9.59 2.95
C CYS A 123 13.17 10.89 2.96
N VAL A 124 13.82 12.06 3.01
CA VAL A 124 13.13 13.35 2.87
C VAL A 124 12.75 13.56 1.40
N THR A 125 11.44 13.67 1.13
CA THR A 125 10.94 13.96 -0.21
C THR A 125 10.46 15.40 -0.33
N THR A 126 10.60 15.98 -1.52
CA THR A 126 10.39 17.41 -1.80
C THR A 126 8.95 17.89 -1.64
N ALA A 127 7.97 16.99 -1.54
CA ALA A 127 6.57 17.35 -1.27
C ALA A 127 6.40 18.18 0.02
N ASN A 128 7.29 17.99 1.01
CA ASN A 128 7.26 18.72 2.29
C ASN A 128 8.37 19.79 2.41
N SER A 129 9.24 19.91 1.40
CA SER A 129 10.42 20.80 1.43
C SER A 129 10.09 22.29 1.30
N SER A 130 8.88 22.65 0.88
CA SER A 130 8.42 24.04 0.82
C SER A 130 8.15 24.65 2.21
N LEU A 131 7.99 23.82 3.26
CA LEU A 131 7.77 24.28 4.63
C LEU A 131 9.07 24.34 5.45
N THR A 132 10.07 23.52 5.14
CA THR A 132 11.32 23.43 5.93
C THR A 132 12.43 24.35 5.44
N ARG A 133 12.35 24.92 4.22
CA ARG A 133 13.40 25.77 3.64
C ARG A 133 13.29 27.27 4.01
N LEU A 134 12.38 27.63 4.93
CA LEU A 134 12.15 29.01 5.40
C LEU A 134 12.41 29.22 6.91
N ARG A 135 13.24 28.39 7.54
CA ARG A 135 13.73 28.64 8.90
C ARG A 135 15.24 28.50 8.99
#